data_AF-Q54I76-F1
#
_entry.id   AF-Q54I76-F1
#
_cell.length_a   1.000
_cell.length_b   1.000
_cell.length_c   1.000
_cell.angle_alpha   90.00
_cell.angle_beta   90.00
_cell.angle_gamma   90.00
#
_symmetry.space_group_name_H-M   'P 1'
#
loop_
_entity.id
_entity.type
_entity.pdbx_description
1 polymer ?
#
loop_
_entity_poly.entity_id
_entity_poly.type
_entity_poly.pdbx_seq_one_letter_code
_entity_poly.pdbx_strand_id
1 'polypeptide(L)'
;MSSNNSSRYVKNENRRPPPTMCDSVRAASLKCSETNSKYDCQIFFEAATKCRSEKTKLEDEEKNIKKYLNGELTDTQRISLQNRMDEIKIIKSKQYPVPN
;
A
#
# COMPACT_ATOMS: atom_id res chain seq x y z
N MET A 1 -14.89 -23.16 39.06
CA MET A 1 -13.83 -22.13 39.00
C MET A 1 -14.08 -21.26 37.78
N SER A 2 -14.49 -20.02 38.02
CA SER A 2 -14.67 -19.01 36.98
C SER A 2 -13.31 -18.57 36.43
N SER A 3 -13.16 -18.60 35.12
CA SER A 3 -12.27 -17.70 34.39
C SER A 3 -12.84 -17.49 32.98
N ASN A 4 -14.02 -16.88 32.96
CA ASN A 4 -14.41 -16.00 31.88
C ASN A 4 -13.47 -14.80 31.97
N ASN A 5 -12.44 -14.70 31.12
CA ASN A 5 -11.62 -13.50 31.12
C ASN A 5 -11.24 -13.04 29.70
N SER A 6 -11.95 -11.97 29.33
CA SER A 6 -11.47 -10.83 28.56
C SER A 6 -11.25 -11.03 27.06
N SER A 7 -12.37 -10.88 26.34
CA SER A 7 -12.46 -10.02 25.16
C SER A 7 -11.78 -8.66 25.38
N ARG A 8 -10.44 -8.60 25.30
CA ARG A 8 -9.64 -7.35 25.39
C ARG A 8 -8.85 -7.03 24.11
N TYR A 9 -9.26 -7.57 22.96
CA TYR A 9 -8.57 -7.31 21.69
C TYR A 9 -9.34 -6.46 20.67
N VAL A 10 -10.43 -5.78 21.04
CA VAL A 10 -11.23 -5.01 20.03
C VAL A 10 -11.25 -3.50 20.26
N LYS A 11 -10.56 -2.94 21.29
CA LYS A 11 -10.73 -1.49 21.60
C LYS A 11 -9.71 -0.52 21.01
N ASN A 12 -8.62 -0.99 20.39
CA ASN A 12 -7.57 -0.11 19.86
C ASN A 12 -7.23 -0.30 18.37
N GLU A 13 -7.98 -1.14 17.65
CA GLU A 13 -7.75 -1.36 16.21
C GLU A 13 -7.99 -0.09 15.37
N ASN A 14 -8.84 0.82 15.85
CA ASN A 14 -9.28 2.02 15.14
C ASN A 14 -8.20 3.11 14.94
N ARG A 15 -6.98 2.95 15.45
CA ARG A 15 -5.88 3.93 15.24
C ARG A 15 -4.82 3.46 14.27
N ARG A 16 -4.89 2.23 13.77
CA ARG A 16 -3.91 1.81 12.76
C ARG A 16 -4.26 2.52 11.46
N PRO A 17 -3.30 3.21 10.82
CA PRO A 17 -3.51 3.69 9.47
C PRO A 17 -3.93 2.51 8.59
N PRO A 18 -4.76 2.75 7.56
CA PRO A 18 -5.19 1.70 6.66
C PRO A 18 -3.95 0.98 6.09
N PRO A 19 -4.03 -0.34 5.89
CA PRO A 19 -2.91 -1.09 5.36
C PRO A 19 -2.47 -0.50 4.03
N THR A 20 -1.17 -0.33 3.87
CA THR A 20 -0.59 0.17 2.63
C THR A 20 -0.45 -0.97 1.63
N MET A 21 -0.39 -0.64 0.34
CA MET A 21 -0.19 -1.64 -0.73
C MET A 21 1.08 -2.49 -0.56
N CYS A 22 2.07 -2.03 0.23
CA CYS A 22 3.34 -2.74 0.43
C CYS A 22 3.42 -3.54 1.74
N ASP A 23 2.35 -3.59 2.53
CA ASP A 23 2.42 -4.18 3.87
C ASP A 23 2.67 -5.69 3.81
N SER A 24 2.03 -6.39 2.89
CA SER A 24 2.21 -7.84 2.72
C SER A 24 3.65 -8.21 2.37
N VAL A 25 4.25 -7.53 1.39
CA VAL A 25 5.63 -7.81 0.95
C VAL A 25 6.66 -7.36 1.99
N ARG A 26 6.37 -6.27 2.71
CA ARG A 26 7.20 -5.83 3.85
C ARG A 26 7.15 -6.85 4.99
N ALA A 27 5.98 -7.36 5.35
CA ALA A 27 5.86 -8.39 6.37
C ALA A 27 6.58 -9.69 5.95
N ALA A 28 6.46 -10.09 4.68
CA ALA A 28 7.14 -11.26 4.16
C ALA A 28 8.67 -11.14 4.19
N SER A 29 9.22 -9.99 3.76
CA SER A 29 10.67 -9.74 3.85
C SER A 29 11.18 -9.77 5.29
N LEU A 30 10.46 -9.18 6.24
CA LEU A 30 10.82 -9.21 7.66
C LEU A 30 10.79 -10.64 8.21
N LYS A 31 9.68 -11.36 7.98
CA LYS A 31 9.51 -12.75 8.43
C LYS A 31 10.59 -13.67 7.87
N CYS A 32 10.94 -13.52 6.59
CA CYS A 32 12.03 -14.31 6.00
C CYS A 32 13.36 -14.04 6.71
N SER A 33 13.67 -12.76 6.97
CA SER A 33 14.94 -12.36 7.58
C SER A 33 15.08 -12.70 9.06
N GLU A 34 13.99 -13.12 9.71
CA GLU A 34 14.02 -13.63 11.08
C GLU A 34 14.58 -15.07 11.13
N THR A 35 14.39 -15.86 10.07
CA THR A 35 14.75 -17.28 10.04
C THR A 35 15.88 -17.62 9.08
N ASN A 36 16.11 -16.79 8.05
CA ASN A 36 17.09 -17.06 6.99
C ASN A 36 18.09 -15.91 6.85
N SER A 37 19.16 -16.14 6.10
CA SER A 37 20.11 -15.09 5.77
C SER A 37 19.48 -14.05 4.84
N LYS A 38 20.05 -12.83 4.81
CA LYS A 38 19.57 -11.78 3.89
C LYS A 38 19.64 -12.20 2.43
N TYR A 39 20.60 -13.05 2.06
CA TYR A 39 20.78 -13.54 0.70
C TYR A 39 19.59 -14.41 0.29
N ASP A 40 19.18 -15.34 1.15
CA ASP A 40 18.02 -16.21 0.90
C ASP A 40 16.71 -15.40 0.79
N CYS A 41 16.64 -14.27 1.49
CA CYS A 41 15.48 -13.38 1.49
C CYS A 41 15.52 -12.27 0.44
N GLN A 42 16.53 -12.25 -0.44
CA GLN A 42 16.75 -11.15 -1.39
C GLN A 42 15.51 -10.89 -2.25
N ILE A 43 14.82 -11.93 -2.71
CA ILE A 43 13.62 -11.81 -3.54
C ILE A 43 12.51 -11.01 -2.84
N PHE A 44 12.33 -11.18 -1.53
CA PHE A 44 11.35 -10.43 -0.76
C PHE A 44 11.76 -8.96 -0.59
N PHE A 45 13.05 -8.69 -0.38
CA PHE A 45 13.56 -7.32 -0.29
C PHE A 45 13.46 -6.57 -1.62
N GLU A 46 13.75 -7.25 -2.72
CA GLU A 46 13.56 -6.69 -4.07
C GLU A 46 12.09 -6.39 -4.34
N ALA A 47 11.19 -7.31 -4.02
CA ALA A 47 9.76 -7.09 -4.16
C ALA A 47 9.27 -5.93 -3.27
N ALA A 48 9.75 -5.83 -2.03
CA ALA A 48 9.43 -4.71 -1.14
C ALA A 48 9.99 -3.37 -1.65
N THR A 49 11.12 -3.38 -2.34
CA THR A 49 11.72 -2.20 -2.97
C THR A 49 10.92 -1.79 -4.20
N LYS A 50 10.57 -2.73 -5.08
CA LYS A 50 9.72 -2.49 -6.25
C LYS A 50 8.35 -1.94 -5.85
N CYS A 51 7.73 -2.50 -4.81
CA CYS A 51 6.48 -1.97 -4.29
C CYS A 51 6.61 -0.51 -3.83
N ARG A 52 7.68 -0.17 -3.10
CA ARG A 52 7.92 1.21 -2.67
C ARG A 52 8.06 2.15 -3.86
N SER A 53 8.84 1.78 -4.88
CA SER A 53 9.00 2.58 -6.10
C SER A 53 7.67 2.79 -6.82
N GLU A 54 6.85 1.75 -6.94
CA GLU A 54 5.52 1.85 -7.55
C GLU A 54 4.58 2.75 -6.75
N LYS A 55 4.56 2.59 -5.42
CA LYS A 55 3.79 3.44 -4.52
C LYS A 55 4.17 4.91 -4.69
N THR A 56 5.47 5.23 -4.68
CA THR A 56 5.95 6.61 -4.88
C THR A 56 5.51 7.15 -6.23
N LYS A 57 5.63 6.37 -7.30
CA LYS A 57 5.19 6.76 -8.64
C LYS A 57 3.69 7.11 -8.66
N LEU A 58 2.85 6.29 -8.02
CA LEU A 58 1.41 6.54 -7.93
C LEU A 58 1.10 7.79 -7.09
N GLU A 59 1.84 8.04 -6.02
CA GLU A 59 1.68 9.24 -5.18
C GLU A 59 2.10 10.53 -5.91
N ASP A 60 3.19 10.48 -6.67
CA ASP A 60 3.63 11.59 -7.52
C ASP A 60 2.65 11.87 -8.64
N GLU A 61 2.12 10.82 -9.28
CA GLU A 61 1.09 10.94 -10.29
C GLU A 61 -0.20 11.54 -9.72
N GLU A 62 -0.67 11.05 -8.56
CA GLU A 62 -1.82 11.59 -7.84
C GLU A 62 -1.64 13.09 -7.54
N LYS A 63 -0.45 13.48 -7.09
CA LYS A 63 -0.11 14.87 -6.81
C LYS A 63 -0.11 15.73 -8.08
N ASN A 64 0.40 15.20 -9.20
CA ASN A 64 0.42 15.90 -10.47
C ASN A 64 -0.99 16.07 -11.04
N ILE A 65 -1.82 15.03 -11.00
CA ILE A 65 -3.22 15.12 -11.45
C ILE A 65 -3.99 16.18 -10.64
N LYS A 66 -3.84 16.18 -9.31
CA LYS A 66 -4.46 17.21 -8.45
C LYS A 66 -4.05 18.63 -8.82
N LYS A 67 -2.80 18.85 -9.22
CA LYS A 67 -2.34 20.16 -9.71
C LYS A 67 -3.04 20.56 -11.00
N TYR A 68 -3.14 19.64 -11.97
CA TYR A 68 -3.79 19.93 -13.25
C TYR A 68 -5.29 20.16 -13.10
N LEU A 69 -5.98 19.43 -12.21
CA LEU A 69 -7.41 19.59 -11.95
C LEU A 69 -7.80 20.99 -11.44
N ASN A 70 -6.85 21.72 -10.84
CA ASN A 70 -7.02 23.10 -10.38
C ASN A 70 -6.80 24.14 -11.50
N GLY A 71 -6.33 23.72 -12.67
CA GLY A 71 -6.12 24.59 -13.83
C GLY A 71 -7.35 24.72 -14.73
N GLU A 72 -7.20 25.52 -15.78
CA GLU A 72 -8.17 25.61 -16.86
C GLU A 72 -8.05 24.35 -17.74
N LEU A 73 -9.10 23.52 -17.71
CA LEU A 73 -9.18 22.25 -18.41
C LEU A 73 -10.52 22.18 -19.12
N THR A 74 -10.54 21.54 -20.29
CA THR A 74 -11.80 21.15 -20.94
C THR A 74 -12.51 20.05 -20.14
N ASP A 75 -13.81 19.91 -20.33
CA ASP A 75 -14.60 18.86 -19.66
C ASP A 75 -14.02 17.46 -19.92
N THR A 76 -13.60 17.19 -21.15
CA THR A 76 -12.96 15.92 -21.54
C THR A 76 -11.66 15.68 -20.79
N GLN A 77 -10.80 16.69 -20.64
CA GLN A 77 -9.56 16.57 -19.89
C GLN A 77 -9.83 16.31 -18.41
N ARG A 78 -10.81 17.02 -17.84
CA ARG A 78 -11.22 16.84 -16.44
C ARG A 78 -11.73 15.42 -16.18
N ILE A 79 -12.57 14.88 -17.05
CA ILE A 79 -13.08 13.50 -16.94
C ILE A 79 -11.93 12.49 -17.05
N SER A 80 -11.02 12.66 -18.01
CA SER A 80 -9.87 11.78 -18.19
C SER A 80 -8.98 11.73 -16.94
N LEU A 81 -8.66 12.90 -16.38
CA LEU A 81 -7.88 13.00 -15.14
C LEU A 81 -8.60 12.40 -13.93
N GLN A 82 -9.91 12.57 -13.85
CA GLN A 82 -10.73 11.99 -12.77
C GLN A 82 -10.77 10.46 -12.85
N ASN A 83 -10.93 9.90 -14.06
CA ASN A 83 -10.86 8.45 -14.28
C ASN A 83 -9.50 7.90 -13.86
N ARG A 84 -8.42 8.60 -14.21
CA ARG A 84 -7.07 8.19 -13.81
C ARG A 84 -6.86 8.26 -12.30
N MET A 85 -7.43 9.26 -11.62
CA MET A 85 -7.43 9.32 -10.15
C MET A 85 -8.12 8.11 -9.52
N ASP A 86 -9.24 7.66 -10.09
CA ASP A 86 -9.96 6.50 -9.56
C ASP A 86 -9.22 5.19 -9.85
N GLU A 87 -8.55 5.06 -11.00
CA GLU A 87 -7.62 3.95 -11.25
C GLU A 87 -6.48 3.90 -10.23
N ILE A 88 -5.84 5.04 -9.93
CA ILE A 88 -4.76 5.12 -8.94
C ILE A 88 -5.25 4.66 -7.56
N LYS A 89 -6.45 5.09 -7.15
CA LYS A 89 -7.05 4.62 -5.88
C LYS A 89 -7.26 3.10 -5.87
N ILE A 90 -7.76 2.54 -6.97
CA ILE A 90 -7.95 1.08 -7.11
C ILE A 90 -6.60 0.37 -7.00
N ILE A 91 -5.57 0.83 -7.70
CA ILE A 91 -4.23 0.23 -7.64
C ILE A 91 -3.67 0.31 -6.22
N LYS A 92 -3.74 1.46 -5.56
CA LYS A 92 -3.25 1.66 -4.18
C LYS A 92 -4.03 0.84 -3.14
N SER A 93 -5.26 0.42 -3.45
CA SER A 93 -6.06 -0.45 -2.58
C SER A 93 -5.67 -1.93 -2.67
N LYS A 94 -4.98 -2.34 -3.75
CA LYS A 94 -4.54 -3.71 -3.97
C LYS A 94 -3.20 -3.94 -3.27
N GLN A 95 -3.04 -5.11 -2.67
CA GLN A 95 -1.78 -5.54 -2.09
C GLN A 95 -0.79 -5.92 -3.19
N TYR A 96 0.46 -5.50 -3.03
CA TYR A 96 1.55 -5.89 -3.92
C TYR A 96 1.85 -7.39 -3.77
N PRO A 97 2.09 -8.11 -4.88
CA PRO A 97 2.31 -9.55 -4.83
C PRO A 97 3.56 -9.89 -4.00
N VAL A 98 3.42 -10.89 -3.14
CA VAL A 98 4.53 -11.46 -2.37
C VAL A 98 5.14 -12.60 -3.19
N PRO A 99 6.47 -12.65 -3.38
CA PRO A 99 7.14 -13.76 -4.04
C PRO A 99 6.93 -15.08 -3.29
N ASN A 100 6.91 -16.20 -4.03
CA ASN A 100 6.88 -17.56 -3.46
C ASN A 100 8.28 -18.08 -3.18
#